data_AF-A0AAV1ZY87-F1
#
_entry.id   AF-A0AAV1ZY87-F1
#
_cell.length_a   1.000
_cell.length_b   1.000
_cell.length_c   1.000
_cell.angle_alpha   90.00
_cell.angle_beta   90.00
_cell.angle_gamma   90.00
#
_symmetry.space_group_name_H-M   'P 1'
#
loop_
_entity.id
_entity.type
_entity.pdbx_description
1 polymer ?
#
loop_
_entity_poly.entity_id
_entity_poly.type
_entity_poly.pdbx_seq_one_letter_code
_entity_poly.pdbx_strand_id
1 'polypeptide(L)'
;MLKMEPSDETQSSSELIVSQYVDGFQIPIMFPTEEFRSAMQYKPRPGDLFIVTYPKCGTTWAQQVLLLIFRQGEPLESLKEFNLATPFMDVRGAKSAENMPRPNAIKTHLPFHLVPWSEQAKYIYIARNPKDCCVSYFHHTKNIPRHGFKGNFDQYFELFLSGKVDYGDCFDHLMEWYEHSRYFKPYTMSETSATLPTQIIEGLKMTLLFPADVFRSGIQYKPRPDDVFIVTYPKCGTTWAQHILLLLFSRGEPVDERKFFSATPFLEVAGAKAAETMPRPGAVKTHLPFRLTPWSNEAKYIYITRNPKDCCVSYYHHMKNLPVHGFKGTFDEFFEHFISGDIGYGDYFDNLLGWYEHRNDPNVLFMTYEDMKENPEAAILKMASFIDEEKYAKPLREDPEKLQRVVKYSSFKHMKVMVNKNLNDLFNMSKEELLKSDLPDEMKKAFDPLLEEVKLKGEKPEFNNFVRKGIVGDWRNYFSEEQSKRMDQKFSERMNGTELEKLWRIYTYDPVSLSL
;
A
#
# COMPACT_ATOMS: atom_id res chain seq x y z
N MET A 1 17.27 78.33 10.38
CA MET A 1 16.10 77.55 10.82
C MET A 1 15.86 76.48 9.77
N LEU A 2 16.29 75.26 10.08
CA LEU A 2 16.22 74.09 9.20
C LEU A 2 14.82 73.46 9.28
N LYS A 3 14.34 73.01 8.11
CA LYS A 3 13.04 72.35 7.89
C LYS A 3 12.91 71.08 8.75
N MET A 4 11.77 70.92 9.41
CA MET A 4 11.29 69.62 9.91
C MET A 4 10.28 69.07 8.90
N GLU A 5 10.51 67.84 8.45
CA GLU A 5 9.55 67.04 7.67
C GLU A 5 8.40 66.57 8.57
N PRO A 6 7.16 66.45 8.07
CA PRO A 6 6.10 65.76 8.79
C PRO A 6 6.27 64.25 8.62
N SER A 7 6.25 63.54 9.74
CA SER A 7 6.17 62.09 9.85
C SER A 7 4.88 61.57 9.20
N ASP A 8 5.03 60.80 8.12
CA ASP A 8 3.99 59.89 7.62
C ASP A 8 3.88 58.71 8.59
N GLU A 9 3.01 58.83 9.61
CA GLU A 9 2.47 57.67 10.31
C GLU A 9 1.19 57.21 9.60
N THR A 10 1.35 56.05 8.97
CA THR A 10 0.33 55.19 8.39
C THR A 10 -0.87 54.94 9.31
N GLN A 11 -2.03 55.47 8.95
CA GLN A 11 -3.31 54.89 9.36
C GLN A 11 -4.36 55.12 8.26
N SER A 12 -4.72 54.05 7.54
CA SER A 12 -6.10 53.76 7.09
C SER A 12 -6.10 52.63 6.04
N SER A 13 -5.94 51.38 6.48
CA SER A 13 -6.44 50.22 5.75
C SER A 13 -6.95 49.17 6.74
N SER A 14 -8.15 48.65 6.47
CA SER A 14 -8.89 47.57 7.17
C SER A 14 -9.76 47.98 8.38
N GLU A 15 -11.05 48.22 8.10
CA GLU A 15 -12.09 47.76 9.03
C GLU A 15 -12.05 46.22 9.00
N LEU A 16 -11.50 45.62 10.07
CA LEU A 16 -11.27 44.19 10.23
C LEU A 16 -12.58 43.38 10.21
N ILE A 17 -12.51 42.13 9.76
CA ILE A 17 -13.58 41.13 9.98
C ILE A 17 -13.86 41.06 11.48
N VAL A 18 -15.12 41.13 11.88
CA VAL A 18 -15.51 41.10 13.29
C VAL A 18 -15.52 39.64 13.77
N SER A 19 -14.38 39.22 14.31
CA SER A 19 -14.15 37.91 14.90
C SER A 19 -13.95 38.00 16.42
N GLN A 20 -14.02 36.87 17.10
CA GLN A 20 -13.59 36.69 18.48
C GLN A 20 -12.58 35.54 18.55
N TYR A 21 -11.78 35.51 19.62
CA TYR A 21 -10.86 34.40 19.89
C TYR A 21 -11.37 33.59 21.07
N VAL A 22 -11.55 32.29 20.88
CA VAL A 22 -11.92 31.34 21.92
C VAL A 22 -10.77 30.35 22.07
N ASP A 23 -10.13 30.37 23.22
CA ASP A 23 -8.99 29.51 23.57
C ASP A 23 -7.87 29.53 22.50
N GLY A 24 -7.63 30.71 21.92
CA GLY A 24 -6.62 30.96 20.90
C GLY A 24 -7.10 30.80 19.45
N PHE A 25 -8.33 30.32 19.22
CA PHE A 25 -8.87 30.05 17.89
C PHE A 25 -9.85 31.14 17.41
N GLN A 26 -9.69 31.62 16.18
CA GLN A 26 -10.49 32.71 15.59
C GLN A 26 -11.83 32.19 15.06
N ILE A 27 -12.95 32.72 15.58
CA ILE A 27 -14.31 32.36 15.14
C ILE A 27 -15.17 33.61 14.94
N PRO A 28 -16.33 33.52 14.27
CA PRO A 28 -17.21 34.66 14.08
C PRO A 28 -17.71 35.20 15.43
N ILE A 29 -17.80 36.53 15.59
CA ILE A 29 -18.23 37.16 16.85
C ILE A 29 -19.64 36.76 17.30
N MET A 30 -20.50 36.33 16.38
CA MET A 30 -21.87 35.93 16.70
C MET A 30 -21.99 34.49 17.23
N PHE A 31 -20.89 33.74 17.33
CA PHE A 31 -20.92 32.37 17.83
C PHE A 31 -20.87 32.39 19.37
N PRO A 32 -21.74 31.63 20.07
CA PRO A 32 -21.69 31.60 21.53
C PRO A 32 -20.41 30.89 22.01
N THR A 33 -19.58 31.59 22.77
CA THR A 33 -18.28 31.09 23.26
C THR A 33 -18.42 29.77 24.05
N GLU A 34 -19.41 29.68 24.94
CA GLU A 34 -19.63 28.50 25.76
C GLU A 34 -20.11 27.29 24.95
N GLU A 35 -20.92 27.51 23.91
CA GLU A 35 -21.34 26.44 23.01
C GLU A 35 -20.17 25.98 22.14
N PHE A 36 -19.33 26.90 21.66
CA PHE A 36 -18.11 26.56 20.92
C PHE A 36 -17.12 25.73 21.76
N ARG A 37 -16.89 26.12 23.03
CA ARG A 37 -16.09 25.32 23.97
C ARG A 37 -16.69 23.95 24.21
N SER A 38 -18.00 23.89 24.41
CA SER A 38 -18.71 22.63 24.58
C SER A 38 -18.57 21.72 23.36
N ALA A 39 -18.60 22.27 22.14
CA ALA A 39 -18.39 21.52 20.90
C ALA A 39 -17.03 20.80 20.88
N MET A 40 -15.94 21.49 21.24
CA MET A 40 -14.59 20.91 21.31
C MET A 40 -14.44 19.83 22.39
N GLN A 41 -15.31 19.83 23.41
CA GLN A 41 -15.30 18.87 24.52
C GLN A 41 -16.28 17.71 24.33
N TYR A 42 -17.03 17.66 23.23
CA TYR A 42 -17.95 16.56 22.96
C TYR A 42 -17.19 15.22 22.98
N LYS A 43 -17.84 14.14 23.43
CA LYS A 43 -17.26 12.80 23.41
C LYS A 43 -17.94 12.00 22.30
N PRO A 44 -17.28 11.78 21.15
CA PRO A 44 -17.91 11.05 20.06
C PRO A 44 -18.30 9.63 20.49
N ARG A 45 -19.51 9.22 20.08
CA ARG A 45 -20.12 7.94 20.40
C ARG A 45 -20.04 7.01 19.18
N PRO A 46 -20.09 5.67 19.37
CA PRO A 46 -20.29 4.72 18.29
C PRO A 46 -21.44 5.14 17.36
N GLY A 47 -21.16 5.20 16.06
CA GLY A 47 -22.14 5.56 15.04
C GLY A 47 -22.35 7.07 14.84
N ASP A 48 -21.60 7.93 15.53
CA ASP A 48 -21.50 9.33 15.15
C ASP A 48 -20.84 9.47 13.79
N LEU A 49 -21.40 10.34 12.94
CA LEU A 49 -20.81 10.75 11.68
C LEU A 49 -20.62 12.26 11.69
N PHE A 50 -19.41 12.73 11.43
CA PHE A 50 -19.10 14.14 11.31
C PHE A 50 -18.97 14.54 9.84
N ILE A 51 -19.60 15.67 9.47
CA ILE A 51 -19.32 16.40 8.24
C ILE A 51 -18.39 17.54 8.63
N VAL A 52 -17.12 17.42 8.22
CA VAL A 52 -16.10 18.41 8.51
C VAL A 52 -15.70 19.12 7.22
N THR A 53 -15.68 20.44 7.27
CA THR A 53 -15.33 21.25 6.10
C THR A 53 -14.67 22.51 6.58
N TYR A 54 -13.68 23.03 5.85
CA TYR A 54 -13.36 24.46 5.99
C TYR A 54 -14.59 25.28 5.51
N PRO A 55 -14.88 26.48 6.07
CA PRO A 55 -16.00 27.29 5.60
C PRO A 55 -16.03 27.42 4.08
N LYS A 56 -17.24 27.33 3.50
CA LYS A 56 -17.49 27.49 2.04
C LYS A 56 -16.93 26.38 1.14
N CYS A 57 -16.53 25.24 1.70
CA CYS A 57 -16.16 24.03 0.96
C CYS A 57 -17.33 23.08 0.65
N GLY A 58 -18.57 23.57 0.61
CA GLY A 58 -19.73 22.77 0.15
C GLY A 58 -20.52 22.04 1.25
N THR A 59 -20.40 22.47 2.50
CA THR A 59 -21.03 21.79 3.67
C THR A 59 -22.52 21.59 3.54
N THR A 60 -23.28 22.62 3.12
CA THR A 60 -24.73 22.51 2.97
C THR A 60 -25.14 21.48 1.94
N TRP A 61 -24.39 21.38 0.84
CA TRP A 61 -24.63 20.38 -0.20
C TRP A 61 -24.37 18.97 0.34
N ALA A 62 -23.28 18.78 1.08
CA ALA A 62 -22.96 17.49 1.69
C ALA A 62 -23.96 17.07 2.78
N GLN A 63 -24.43 18.01 3.60
CA GLN A 63 -25.52 17.74 4.55
C GLN A 63 -26.76 17.21 3.81
N GLN A 64 -27.13 17.82 2.68
CA GLN A 64 -28.27 17.36 1.87
C GLN A 64 -28.04 15.95 1.31
N VAL A 65 -26.87 15.69 0.73
CA VAL A 65 -26.52 14.36 0.18
C VAL A 65 -26.63 13.28 1.27
N LEU A 66 -26.02 13.50 2.44
CA LEU A 66 -26.05 12.52 3.52
C LEU A 66 -27.44 12.33 4.10
N LEU A 67 -28.23 13.40 4.23
CA LEU A 67 -29.60 13.29 4.69
C LEU A 67 -30.48 12.49 3.73
N LEU A 68 -30.31 12.67 2.43
CA LEU A 68 -31.00 11.85 1.42
C LEU A 68 -30.56 10.39 1.50
N ILE A 69 -29.27 10.11 1.73
CA ILE A 69 -28.78 8.75 1.95
C ILE A 69 -29.44 8.11 3.18
N PHE A 70 -29.45 8.80 4.32
CA PHE A 70 -30.06 8.29 5.55
C PHE A 70 -31.56 8.07 5.43
N ARG A 71 -32.21 8.81 4.54
CA ARG A 71 -33.66 8.77 4.30
C ARG A 71 -34.04 8.01 3.03
N GLN A 72 -33.11 7.25 2.44
CA GLN A 72 -33.35 6.43 1.24
C GLN A 72 -33.95 7.20 0.06
N GLY A 73 -33.51 8.45 -0.12
CA GLY A 73 -33.95 9.34 -1.20
C GLY A 73 -35.07 10.31 -0.82
N GLU A 74 -35.68 10.17 0.37
CA GLU A 74 -36.77 11.06 0.81
C GLU A 74 -36.25 12.40 1.36
N PRO A 75 -36.63 13.55 0.79
CA PRO A 75 -36.18 14.85 1.24
C PRO A 75 -36.74 15.22 2.63
N LEU A 76 -36.17 16.26 3.23
CA LEU A 76 -36.73 16.91 4.42
C LEU A 76 -37.72 17.99 4.00
N GLU A 77 -38.79 18.16 4.78
CA GLU A 77 -39.89 19.05 4.43
C GLU A 77 -39.69 20.47 4.98
N SER A 78 -38.73 20.67 5.90
CA SER A 78 -38.46 21.99 6.47
C SER A 78 -37.00 22.25 6.86
N LEU A 79 -36.63 23.53 6.87
CA LEU A 79 -35.32 24.00 7.38
C LEU A 79 -35.12 23.66 8.87
N LYS A 80 -36.22 23.58 9.64
CA LYS A 80 -36.16 23.20 11.05
C LYS A 80 -35.67 21.76 11.19
N GLU A 81 -36.26 20.85 10.42
CA GLU A 81 -35.84 19.45 10.39
C GLU A 81 -34.41 19.29 9.88
N PHE A 82 -34.04 20.02 8.83
CA PHE A 82 -32.67 20.03 8.31
C PHE A 82 -31.62 20.36 9.39
N ASN A 83 -31.88 21.41 10.16
CA ASN A 83 -30.98 21.85 11.22
C ASN A 83 -31.00 20.95 12.47
N LEU A 84 -32.04 20.14 12.66
CA LEU A 84 -32.11 19.15 13.75
C LEU A 84 -31.42 17.83 13.35
N ALA A 85 -31.54 17.43 12.08
CA ALA A 85 -30.94 16.23 11.54
C ALA A 85 -29.45 16.42 11.21
N THR A 86 -29.00 17.65 11.00
CA THR A 86 -27.56 17.97 10.87
C THR A 86 -27.15 19.20 11.69
N PRO A 87 -27.06 19.08 13.02
CA PRO A 87 -26.76 20.21 13.89
C PRO A 87 -25.36 20.76 13.58
N PHE A 88 -25.25 22.09 13.54
CA PHE A 88 -23.96 22.77 13.44
C PHE A 88 -23.37 22.96 14.84
N MET A 89 -22.44 22.07 15.18
CA MET A 89 -21.93 21.91 16.55
C MET A 89 -21.22 23.16 17.05
N ASP A 90 -20.46 23.84 16.19
CA ASP A 90 -19.68 25.04 16.52
C ASP A 90 -20.56 26.20 17.04
N VAL A 91 -21.85 26.18 16.73
CA VAL A 91 -22.83 27.19 17.18
C VAL A 91 -23.74 26.66 18.29
N ARG A 92 -24.05 25.36 18.28
CA ARG A 92 -25.08 24.74 19.14
C ARG A 92 -24.52 23.86 20.26
N GLY A 93 -23.20 23.71 20.33
CA GLY A 93 -22.48 22.94 21.34
C GLY A 93 -22.73 21.44 21.31
N ALA A 94 -22.10 20.74 22.26
CA ALA A 94 -22.16 19.28 22.38
C ALA A 94 -23.59 18.75 22.53
N LYS A 95 -24.45 19.47 23.28
CA LYS A 95 -25.85 19.07 23.53
C LYS A 95 -26.65 18.85 22.25
N SER A 96 -26.32 19.57 21.19
CA SER A 96 -26.98 19.41 19.89
C SER A 96 -26.65 18.08 19.23
N ALA A 97 -25.41 17.60 19.36
CA ALA A 97 -25.00 16.26 18.93
C ALA A 97 -25.51 15.17 19.89
N GLU A 98 -25.52 15.44 21.20
CA GLU A 98 -26.00 14.50 22.23
C GLU A 98 -27.45 14.05 21.99
N ASN A 99 -28.32 15.01 21.71
CA ASN A 99 -29.76 14.83 21.51
C ASN A 99 -30.15 14.44 20.07
N MET A 100 -29.18 14.32 19.16
CA MET A 100 -29.44 14.01 17.76
C MET A 100 -29.92 12.56 17.59
N PRO A 101 -31.02 12.31 16.84
CA PRO A 101 -31.45 10.96 16.49
C PRO A 101 -30.45 10.29 15.54
N ARG A 102 -30.29 8.96 15.58
CA ARG A 102 -29.41 8.21 14.66
C ARG A 102 -30.22 7.32 13.72
N PRO A 103 -29.76 7.10 12.47
CA PRO A 103 -28.55 7.66 11.86
C PRO A 103 -28.73 9.12 11.40
N ASN A 104 -27.75 9.99 11.68
CA ASN A 104 -27.66 11.38 11.21
C ASN A 104 -26.21 11.87 11.33
N ALA A 105 -25.93 13.09 10.86
CA ALA A 105 -24.57 13.63 10.82
C ALA A 105 -24.41 14.96 11.57
N ILE A 106 -23.27 15.14 12.24
CA ILE A 106 -22.91 16.35 12.98
C ILE A 106 -22.07 17.24 12.06
N LYS A 107 -22.48 18.49 11.85
CA LYS A 107 -21.69 19.44 11.07
C LYS A 107 -20.70 20.17 11.99
N THR A 108 -19.46 20.34 11.51
CA THR A 108 -18.47 21.23 12.13
C THR A 108 -17.52 21.86 11.09
N HIS A 109 -16.95 23.02 11.44
CA HIS A 109 -15.85 23.67 10.73
C HIS A 109 -14.53 23.61 11.51
N LEU A 110 -14.44 22.76 12.55
CA LEU A 110 -13.24 22.67 13.38
C LEU A 110 -12.06 22.03 12.61
N PRO A 111 -10.84 22.57 12.78
CA PRO A 111 -9.61 21.92 12.32
C PRO A 111 -9.36 20.64 13.11
N PHE A 112 -8.47 19.78 12.63
CA PHE A 112 -8.30 18.43 13.18
C PHE A 112 -7.85 18.48 14.65
N HIS A 113 -6.95 19.40 15.01
CA HIS A 113 -6.48 19.49 16.40
C HIS A 113 -7.55 19.94 17.41
N LEU A 114 -8.69 20.49 16.96
CA LEU A 114 -9.81 20.93 17.81
C LEU A 114 -11.07 20.05 17.66
N VAL A 115 -11.17 19.26 16.60
CA VAL A 115 -12.32 18.38 16.42
C VAL A 115 -12.31 17.30 17.50
N PRO A 116 -13.45 17.00 18.14
CA PRO A 116 -13.54 15.86 19.03
C PRO A 116 -13.29 14.56 18.28
N TRP A 117 -12.18 13.88 18.58
CA TRP A 117 -11.75 12.67 17.89
C TRP A 117 -12.11 11.39 18.66
N SER A 118 -12.40 10.32 17.91
CA SER A 118 -12.64 8.97 18.42
C SER A 118 -12.60 7.98 17.26
N GLU A 119 -11.92 6.85 17.44
CA GLU A 119 -11.89 5.74 16.48
C GLU A 119 -13.25 5.06 16.30
N GLN A 120 -14.21 5.30 17.21
CA GLN A 120 -15.55 4.72 17.15
C GLN A 120 -16.55 5.57 16.35
N ALA A 121 -16.16 6.78 15.95
CA ALA A 121 -16.94 7.68 15.11
C ALA A 121 -16.37 7.74 13.68
N LYS A 122 -17.18 8.23 12.75
CA LYS A 122 -16.81 8.41 11.34
C LYS A 122 -16.71 9.90 11.01
N TYR A 123 -15.80 10.28 10.12
CA TYR A 123 -15.57 11.66 9.72
C TYR A 123 -15.49 11.75 8.19
N ILE A 124 -16.25 12.67 7.60
CA ILE A 124 -16.19 13.00 6.18
C ILE A 124 -15.64 14.41 6.09
N TYR A 125 -14.40 14.52 5.62
CA TYR A 125 -13.78 15.82 5.34
C TYR A 125 -14.02 16.22 3.89
N ILE A 126 -14.47 17.45 3.64
CA ILE A 126 -14.70 17.97 2.28
C ILE A 126 -13.84 19.19 2.04
N ALA A 127 -12.97 19.05 1.04
CA ALA A 127 -12.13 20.11 0.52
C ALA A 127 -12.73 20.71 -0.75
N ARG A 128 -12.38 21.96 -1.02
CA ARG A 128 -12.70 22.66 -2.27
C ARG A 128 -11.44 23.38 -2.74
N ASN A 129 -11.33 23.62 -4.05
CA ASN A 129 -10.29 24.49 -4.59
C ASN A 129 -10.24 25.81 -3.78
N PRO A 130 -9.08 26.19 -3.19
CA PRO A 130 -8.97 27.37 -2.34
C PRO A 130 -9.37 28.68 -3.03
N LYS A 131 -9.21 28.79 -4.35
CA LYS A 131 -9.64 29.97 -5.12
C LYS A 131 -11.15 30.12 -5.08
N ASP A 132 -11.87 29.02 -5.32
CA ASP A 132 -13.34 29.01 -5.28
C ASP A 132 -13.87 29.20 -3.85
N CYS A 133 -13.16 28.64 -2.87
CA CYS A 133 -13.45 28.86 -1.45
C CYS A 133 -13.34 30.35 -1.10
N CYS A 134 -12.21 30.99 -1.42
CA CYS A 134 -11.95 32.40 -1.14
C CYS A 134 -13.03 33.32 -1.72
N VAL A 135 -13.38 33.15 -3.01
CA VAL A 135 -14.44 33.95 -3.65
C VAL A 135 -15.79 33.74 -2.96
N SER A 136 -16.13 32.49 -2.66
CA SER A 136 -17.39 32.17 -1.97
C SER A 136 -17.44 32.72 -0.54
N TYR A 137 -16.29 32.75 0.13
CA TYR A 137 -16.16 33.25 1.50
C TYR A 137 -16.23 34.77 1.55
N PHE A 138 -15.56 35.47 0.64
CA PHE A 138 -15.71 36.91 0.46
C PHE A 138 -17.19 37.32 0.36
N HIS A 139 -17.95 36.69 -0.55
CA HIS A 139 -19.37 36.99 -0.70
C HIS A 139 -20.19 36.65 0.55
N HIS A 140 -19.86 35.55 1.24
CA HIS A 140 -20.54 35.20 2.49
C HIS A 140 -20.30 36.23 3.58
N THR A 141 -19.05 36.61 3.81
CA THR A 141 -18.65 37.61 4.81
C THR A 141 -19.25 38.99 4.47
N LYS A 142 -19.23 39.39 3.19
CA LYS A 142 -19.78 40.68 2.74
C LYS A 142 -21.31 40.75 2.82
N ASN A 143 -22.00 39.67 2.51
CA ASN A 143 -23.47 39.66 2.44
C ASN A 143 -24.14 39.44 3.80
N ILE A 144 -23.39 39.06 4.83
CA ILE A 144 -23.91 38.88 6.19
C ILE A 144 -23.41 40.04 7.06
N PRO A 145 -24.25 41.04 7.37
CA PRO A 145 -23.83 42.26 8.05
C PRO A 145 -23.11 42.03 9.39
N ARG A 146 -23.41 40.91 10.07
CA ARG A 146 -22.82 40.56 11.37
C ARG A 146 -21.32 40.24 11.31
N HIS A 147 -20.75 39.90 10.15
CA HIS A 147 -19.28 39.77 10.01
C HIS A 147 -18.58 41.14 9.91
N GLY A 148 -19.32 42.22 9.67
CA GLY A 148 -18.83 43.61 9.70
C GLY A 148 -17.79 44.00 8.64
N PHE A 149 -17.43 43.10 7.72
CA PHE A 149 -16.45 43.39 6.67
C PHE A 149 -17.03 44.31 5.59
N LYS A 150 -16.42 45.49 5.41
CA LYS A 150 -16.83 46.48 4.39
C LYS A 150 -15.86 46.62 3.21
N GLY A 151 -14.80 45.82 3.17
CA GLY A 151 -13.75 45.90 2.15
C GLY A 151 -14.14 45.35 0.77
N ASN A 152 -13.21 45.50 -0.18
CA ASN A 152 -13.29 44.89 -1.51
C ASN A 152 -12.70 43.47 -1.54
N PHE A 153 -12.73 42.82 -2.71
CA PHE A 153 -12.22 41.44 -2.83
C PHE A 153 -10.72 41.34 -2.59
N ASP A 154 -9.91 42.27 -3.11
CA ASP A 154 -8.46 42.24 -2.96
C ASP A 154 -8.05 42.32 -1.48
N GLN A 155 -8.70 43.21 -0.73
CA GLN A 155 -8.50 43.31 0.72
C GLN A 155 -8.89 42.02 1.45
N TYR A 156 -9.98 41.38 1.03
CA TYR A 156 -10.39 40.09 1.60
C TYR A 156 -9.43 38.96 1.23
N PHE A 157 -8.91 38.97 0.00
CA PHE A 157 -7.97 37.97 -0.49
C PHE A 157 -6.69 37.97 0.34
N GLU A 158 -6.16 39.15 0.69
CA GLU A 158 -5.01 39.26 1.60
C GLU A 158 -5.31 38.71 3.01
N LEU A 159 -6.52 38.95 3.53
CA LEU A 159 -6.96 38.37 4.81
C LEU A 159 -7.07 36.85 4.73
N PHE A 160 -7.63 36.34 3.63
CA PHE A 160 -7.77 34.91 3.39
C PHE A 160 -6.41 34.21 3.28
N LEU A 161 -5.48 34.76 2.51
CA LEU A 161 -4.12 34.22 2.35
C LEU A 161 -3.28 34.28 3.62
N SER A 162 -3.54 35.25 4.50
CA SER A 162 -2.82 35.38 5.78
C SER A 162 -3.50 34.65 6.94
N GLY A 163 -4.57 33.88 6.68
CA GLY A 163 -5.33 33.17 7.71
C GLY A 163 -6.06 34.07 8.69
N LYS A 164 -6.26 35.36 8.37
CA LYS A 164 -6.93 36.36 9.22
C LYS A 164 -8.44 36.41 9.02
N VAL A 165 -9.02 35.30 8.58
CA VAL A 165 -10.47 35.10 8.44
C VAL A 165 -10.97 34.15 9.55
N ASP A 166 -12.28 34.07 9.76
CA ASP A 166 -12.81 33.09 10.72
C ASP A 166 -12.35 31.67 10.32
N TYR A 167 -12.02 30.83 11.29
CA TYR A 167 -11.44 29.49 11.13
C TYR A 167 -10.00 29.42 10.61
N GLY A 168 -9.31 30.56 10.49
CA GLY A 168 -7.86 30.59 10.25
C GLY A 168 -7.46 30.34 8.79
N ASP A 169 -6.31 29.71 8.60
CA ASP A 169 -5.77 29.43 7.26
C ASP A 169 -6.39 28.16 6.65
N CYS A 170 -6.83 28.27 5.39
CA CYS A 170 -7.49 27.18 4.67
C CYS A 170 -6.54 26.00 4.36
N PHE A 171 -5.25 26.27 4.16
CA PHE A 171 -4.24 25.26 3.88
C PHE A 171 -3.86 24.52 5.16
N ASP A 172 -3.63 25.21 6.26
CA ASP A 172 -3.37 24.58 7.56
C ASP A 172 -4.54 23.66 7.94
N HIS A 173 -5.77 24.16 7.83
CA HIS A 173 -6.97 23.37 8.10
C HIS A 173 -7.08 22.12 7.21
N LEU A 174 -6.76 22.23 5.92
CA LEU A 174 -6.75 21.09 4.99
C LEU A 174 -5.63 20.11 5.32
N MET A 175 -4.42 20.61 5.58
CA MET A 175 -3.22 19.82 5.77
C MET A 175 -3.30 19.00 7.04
N GLU A 176 -3.82 19.56 8.14
CA GLU A 176 -4.00 18.78 9.37
C GLU A 176 -4.91 17.55 9.17
N TRP A 177 -6.04 17.75 8.49
CA TRP A 177 -6.96 16.65 8.16
C TRP A 177 -6.34 15.66 7.17
N TYR A 178 -5.59 16.16 6.18
CA TYR A 178 -4.91 15.33 5.19
C TYR A 178 -3.80 14.49 5.84
N GLU A 179 -2.95 15.07 6.66
CA GLU A 179 -1.89 14.37 7.38
C GLU A 179 -2.47 13.29 8.29
N HIS A 180 -3.53 13.61 9.04
CA HIS A 180 -4.19 12.60 9.87
C HIS A 180 -4.76 11.44 9.05
N SER A 181 -5.33 11.73 7.86
CA SER A 181 -5.85 10.70 6.95
C SER A 181 -4.77 9.76 6.40
N ARG A 182 -3.49 10.16 6.44
CA ARG A 182 -2.38 9.28 6.04
C ARG A 182 -2.04 8.24 7.10
N TYR A 183 -2.33 8.50 8.38
CA TYR A 183 -2.11 7.56 9.48
C TYR A 183 -3.24 6.53 9.59
N PHE A 184 -4.47 6.91 9.23
CA PHE A 184 -5.63 6.02 9.16
C PHE A 184 -6.04 5.83 7.70
N LYS A 185 -5.57 4.73 7.09
CA LYS A 185 -5.81 4.35 5.68
C LYS A 185 -7.20 4.82 5.19
N PRO A 186 -7.29 5.65 4.13
CA PRO A 186 -8.58 6.03 3.59
C PRO A 186 -9.31 4.79 3.10
N TYR A 187 -10.58 4.67 3.49
CA TYR A 187 -11.51 3.74 2.88
C TYR A 187 -11.85 4.27 1.47
N THR A 188 -10.98 4.00 0.49
CA THR A 188 -11.34 4.12 -0.92
C THR A 188 -12.18 2.91 -1.30
N MET A 189 -13.50 3.05 -1.21
CA MET A 189 -14.41 2.14 -1.89
C MET A 189 -14.24 2.31 -3.40
N SER A 190 -13.49 1.42 -4.03
CA SER A 190 -13.94 0.92 -5.32
C SER A 190 -15.00 -0.13 -5.03
N GLU A 191 -16.27 0.22 -5.23
CA GLU A 191 -17.44 -0.69 -5.09
C GLU A 191 -17.45 -1.82 -6.15
N THR A 192 -16.30 -2.19 -6.71
CA THR A 192 -16.16 -3.26 -7.71
C THR A 192 -15.02 -4.22 -7.41
N SER A 193 -14.23 -4.00 -6.36
CA SER A 193 -13.14 -4.92 -6.03
C SER A 193 -13.68 -6.13 -5.24
N ALA A 194 -13.51 -7.34 -5.81
CA ALA A 194 -13.66 -8.58 -5.04
C ALA A 194 -12.69 -8.55 -3.86
N THR A 195 -13.18 -8.26 -2.66
CA THR A 195 -12.36 -8.12 -1.44
C THR A 195 -11.49 -9.37 -1.24
N LEU A 196 -10.17 -9.18 -1.21
CA LEU A 196 -9.22 -10.27 -0.97
C LEU A 196 -9.29 -10.74 0.49
N PRO A 197 -9.46 -12.05 0.75
CA PRO A 197 -9.44 -12.59 2.10
C PRO A 197 -8.05 -12.42 2.71
N THR A 198 -7.92 -11.46 3.62
CA THR A 198 -6.65 -11.02 4.19
C THR A 198 -6.75 -10.76 5.68
N GLN A 199 -5.60 -10.77 6.33
CA GLN A 199 -5.37 -10.46 7.73
C GLN A 199 -4.16 -9.52 7.85
N ILE A 200 -4.03 -8.81 8.96
CA ILE A 200 -2.83 -8.01 9.27
C ILE A 200 -2.01 -8.75 10.33
N ILE A 201 -0.73 -8.98 10.04
CA ILE A 201 0.22 -9.64 10.94
C ILE A 201 1.47 -8.75 11.02
N GLU A 202 1.82 -8.23 12.20
CA GLU A 202 2.95 -7.31 12.39
C GLU A 202 2.96 -6.10 11.42
N GLY A 203 1.77 -5.53 11.20
CA GLY A 203 1.56 -4.40 10.29
C GLY A 203 1.69 -4.74 8.80
N LEU A 204 1.82 -6.01 8.43
CA LEU A 204 1.86 -6.47 7.04
C LEU A 204 0.53 -7.13 6.66
N LYS A 205 -0.03 -6.75 5.50
CA LYS A 205 -1.22 -7.40 4.95
C LYS A 205 -0.82 -8.76 4.37
N MET A 206 -1.49 -9.81 4.82
CA MET A 206 -1.23 -11.20 4.45
C MET A 206 -2.53 -11.89 4.07
N THR A 207 -2.47 -12.88 3.18
CA THR A 207 -3.64 -13.72 2.88
C THR A 207 -3.94 -14.66 4.05
N LEU A 208 -5.19 -15.09 4.20
CA LEU A 208 -5.62 -15.97 5.31
C LEU A 208 -4.93 -17.35 5.33
N LEU A 209 -4.20 -17.68 4.26
CA LEU A 209 -3.43 -18.93 4.14
C LEU A 209 -2.17 -19.00 5.00
N PHE A 210 -1.74 -17.86 5.54
CA PHE A 210 -0.52 -17.77 6.32
C PHE A 210 -0.93 -17.76 7.79
N PRO A 211 -0.76 -18.88 8.53
CA PRO A 211 -1.12 -18.90 9.94
C PRO A 211 -0.28 -17.88 10.70
N ALA A 212 -0.92 -17.04 11.53
CA ALA A 212 -0.24 -15.91 12.14
C ALA A 212 0.84 -16.30 13.16
N ASP A 213 0.68 -17.43 13.82
CA ASP A 213 1.69 -18.05 14.68
C ASP A 213 2.90 -18.56 13.89
N VAL A 214 2.68 -19.23 12.76
CA VAL A 214 3.75 -19.72 11.88
C VAL A 214 4.51 -18.56 11.25
N PHE A 215 3.81 -17.52 10.79
CA PHE A 215 4.42 -16.28 10.31
C PHE A 215 5.30 -15.62 11.38
N ARG A 216 4.78 -15.47 12.61
CA ARG A 216 5.53 -14.89 13.74
C ARG A 216 6.75 -15.73 14.11
N SER A 217 6.62 -17.05 14.06
CA SER A 217 7.77 -17.95 14.22
C SER A 217 8.82 -17.70 13.14
N GLY A 218 8.42 -17.62 11.87
CA GLY A 218 9.32 -17.36 10.75
C GLY A 218 10.13 -16.07 10.90
N ILE A 219 9.49 -14.95 11.24
CA ILE A 219 10.19 -13.65 11.41
C ILE A 219 11.09 -13.61 12.65
N GLN A 220 10.93 -14.54 13.59
CA GLN A 220 11.78 -14.68 14.78
C GLN A 220 12.96 -15.64 14.58
N TYR A 221 13.04 -16.31 13.43
CA TYR A 221 14.16 -17.18 13.08
C TYR A 221 15.50 -16.47 13.31
N LYS A 222 16.51 -17.20 13.76
CA LYS A 222 17.87 -16.69 13.96
C LYS A 222 18.74 -17.21 12.82
N PRO A 223 19.08 -16.35 11.83
CA PRO A 223 19.91 -16.77 10.71
C PRO A 223 21.26 -17.31 11.17
N ARG A 224 21.73 -18.35 10.48
CA ARG A 224 23.03 -18.98 10.68
C ARG A 224 24.06 -18.45 9.68
N PRO A 225 25.36 -18.53 9.97
CA PRO A 225 26.41 -18.07 9.05
C PRO A 225 26.38 -18.73 7.66
N ASP A 226 25.86 -19.96 7.56
CA ASP A 226 25.78 -20.71 6.31
C ASP A 226 24.41 -20.60 5.61
N ASP A 227 23.49 -19.79 6.15
CA ASP A 227 22.20 -19.56 5.51
C ASP A 227 22.32 -18.60 4.32
N VAL A 228 21.63 -18.97 3.24
CA VAL A 228 21.41 -18.11 2.08
C VAL A 228 19.91 -17.84 1.98
N PHE A 229 19.52 -16.57 1.96
CA PHE A 229 18.13 -16.14 1.78
C PHE A 229 17.88 -15.76 0.33
N ILE A 230 16.77 -16.26 -0.22
CA ILE A 230 16.20 -15.79 -1.48
C ILE A 230 15.06 -14.85 -1.11
N VAL A 231 15.24 -13.56 -1.38
CA VAL A 231 14.27 -12.53 -1.03
C VAL A 231 13.74 -11.86 -2.28
N THR A 232 12.42 -11.81 -2.43
CA THR A 232 11.78 -11.16 -3.57
C THR A 232 10.43 -10.62 -3.18
N TYR A 233 9.96 -9.50 -3.73
CA TYR A 233 8.52 -9.28 -3.79
C TYR A 233 7.86 -10.45 -4.57
N PRO A 234 6.63 -10.90 -4.26
CA PRO A 234 6.02 -12.00 -4.98
C PRO A 234 6.10 -11.81 -6.50
N LYS A 235 6.43 -12.90 -7.20
CA LYS A 235 6.46 -12.97 -8.68
C LYS A 235 7.65 -12.27 -9.37
N CYS A 236 8.71 -11.93 -8.64
CA CYS A 236 9.95 -11.39 -9.19
C CYS A 236 11.01 -12.45 -9.55
N GLY A 237 10.65 -13.73 -9.66
CA GLY A 237 11.58 -14.80 -10.11
C GLY A 237 12.08 -15.74 -9.02
N THR A 238 11.42 -15.79 -7.86
CA THR A 238 11.80 -16.59 -6.69
C THR A 238 12.04 -18.06 -7.01
N THR A 239 11.11 -18.71 -7.73
CA THR A 239 11.24 -20.12 -8.10
C THR A 239 12.47 -20.35 -8.98
N TRP A 240 12.78 -19.42 -9.87
CA TRP A 240 13.97 -19.54 -10.72
C TRP A 240 15.25 -19.48 -9.90
N ALA A 241 15.33 -18.54 -8.95
CA ALA A 241 16.44 -18.46 -8.01
C ALA A 241 16.57 -19.70 -7.12
N GLN A 242 15.45 -20.26 -6.63
CA GLN A 242 15.45 -21.52 -5.86
C GLN A 242 16.08 -22.66 -6.67
N HIS A 243 15.70 -22.82 -7.94
CA HIS A 243 16.30 -23.85 -8.80
C HIS A 243 17.77 -23.58 -9.11
N ILE A 244 18.16 -22.33 -9.38
CA ILE A 244 19.58 -21.97 -9.58
C ILE A 244 20.38 -22.37 -8.33
N LEU A 245 19.96 -21.91 -7.14
CA LEU A 245 20.70 -22.17 -5.91
C LEU A 245 20.76 -23.66 -5.56
N LEU A 246 19.67 -24.41 -5.71
CA LEU A 246 19.69 -25.85 -5.49
C LEU A 246 20.65 -26.56 -6.46
N LEU A 247 20.71 -26.14 -7.73
CA LEU A 247 21.67 -26.65 -8.71
C LEU A 247 23.12 -26.23 -8.38
N LEU A 248 23.35 -25.04 -7.83
CA LEU A 248 24.67 -24.64 -7.32
C LEU A 248 25.10 -25.55 -6.16
N PHE A 249 24.19 -25.80 -5.22
CA PHE A 249 24.42 -26.64 -4.05
C PHE A 249 24.66 -28.11 -4.40
N SER A 250 24.03 -28.61 -5.46
CA SER A 250 24.27 -29.95 -6.03
C SER A 250 25.41 -30.00 -7.05
N ARG A 251 26.17 -28.90 -7.25
CA ARG A 251 27.29 -28.81 -8.20
C ARG A 251 26.88 -29.12 -9.65
N GLY A 252 25.68 -28.71 -10.03
CA GLY A 252 25.10 -28.86 -11.35
C GLY A 252 24.41 -30.21 -11.59
N GLU A 253 24.33 -31.06 -10.58
CA GLU A 253 23.58 -32.31 -10.65
C GLU A 253 22.08 -32.08 -10.46
N PRO A 254 21.20 -32.83 -11.16
CA PRO A 254 19.76 -32.73 -10.96
C PRO A 254 19.36 -32.93 -9.50
N VAL A 255 18.44 -32.10 -9.01
CA VAL A 255 17.98 -32.11 -7.63
C VAL A 255 16.76 -33.01 -7.52
N ASP A 256 16.63 -33.77 -6.44
CA ASP A 256 15.39 -34.50 -6.16
C ASP A 256 14.28 -33.51 -5.80
N GLU A 257 13.36 -33.32 -6.74
CA GLU A 257 12.27 -32.34 -6.64
C GLU A 257 11.37 -32.55 -5.42
N ARG A 258 11.28 -33.77 -4.89
CA ARG A 258 10.55 -34.05 -3.64
C ARG A 258 11.12 -33.28 -2.44
N LYS A 259 12.39 -32.88 -2.52
CA LYS A 259 13.09 -32.11 -1.50
C LYS A 259 13.07 -30.60 -1.76
N PHE A 260 12.42 -30.13 -2.83
CA PHE A 260 12.42 -28.71 -3.20
C PHE A 260 11.95 -27.81 -2.04
N PHE A 261 10.80 -28.13 -1.43
CA PHE A 261 10.24 -27.35 -0.33
C PHE A 261 10.97 -27.51 1.00
N SER A 262 11.62 -28.65 1.24
CA SER A 262 12.38 -28.88 2.48
C SER A 262 13.79 -28.29 2.41
N ALA A 263 14.43 -28.28 1.23
CA ALA A 263 15.72 -27.66 0.99
C ALA A 263 15.61 -26.14 0.71
N THR A 264 14.42 -25.66 0.33
CA THR A 264 14.13 -24.23 0.22
C THR A 264 12.84 -23.81 0.92
N PRO A 265 12.79 -23.87 2.26
CA PRO A 265 11.57 -23.60 3.02
C PRO A 265 11.10 -22.16 2.81
N PHE A 266 9.80 -21.99 2.60
CA PHE A 266 9.15 -20.68 2.54
C PHE A 266 8.82 -20.22 3.96
N LEU A 267 9.63 -19.30 4.49
CA LEU A 267 9.70 -18.97 5.92
C LEU A 267 8.35 -18.61 6.54
N GLU A 268 7.51 -17.87 5.81
CA GLU A 268 6.22 -17.35 6.25
C GLU A 268 5.13 -18.43 6.29
N VAL A 269 5.34 -19.55 5.60
CA VAL A 269 4.41 -20.70 5.53
C VAL A 269 4.92 -21.87 6.35
N ALA A 270 6.24 -22.02 6.47
CA ALA A 270 6.89 -23.16 7.08
C ALA A 270 7.43 -22.88 8.50
N GLY A 271 7.55 -21.61 8.88
CA GLY A 271 8.04 -21.16 10.18
C GLY A 271 9.54 -21.35 10.38
N ALA A 272 10.04 -20.90 11.54
CA ALA A 272 11.47 -20.99 11.88
C ALA A 272 11.98 -22.43 11.92
N LYS A 273 11.19 -23.37 12.48
CA LYS A 273 11.57 -24.78 12.60
C LYS A 273 11.98 -25.39 11.25
N ALA A 274 11.26 -25.05 10.17
CA ALA A 274 11.60 -25.55 8.85
C ALA A 274 12.96 -25.03 8.35
N ALA A 275 13.29 -23.76 8.61
CA ALA A 275 14.62 -23.20 8.31
C ALA A 275 15.72 -23.79 9.22
N GLU A 276 15.39 -24.08 10.48
CA GLU A 276 16.33 -24.69 11.43
C GLU A 276 16.71 -26.12 11.02
N THR A 277 15.74 -26.91 10.54
CA THR A 277 15.91 -28.32 10.20
C THR A 277 16.11 -28.59 8.70
N MET A 278 16.14 -27.56 7.85
CA MET A 278 16.33 -27.77 6.40
C MET A 278 17.64 -28.50 6.11
N PRO A 279 17.65 -29.40 5.10
CA PRO A 279 18.89 -29.97 4.58
C PRO A 279 19.86 -28.87 4.13
N ARG A 280 21.15 -29.04 4.43
CA ARG A 280 22.20 -28.08 4.08
C ARG A 280 23.26 -28.72 3.19
N PRO A 281 23.83 -27.99 2.21
CA PRO A 281 23.49 -26.59 1.84
C PRO A 281 22.07 -26.45 1.25
N GLY A 282 21.40 -25.37 1.62
CA GLY A 282 20.00 -25.05 1.26
C GLY A 282 19.76 -23.54 1.32
N ALA A 283 18.55 -23.07 0.99
CA ALA A 283 18.26 -21.64 0.95
C ALA A 283 16.87 -21.29 1.51
N VAL A 284 16.79 -20.32 2.40
CA VAL A 284 15.51 -19.87 2.97
C VAL A 284 14.82 -18.93 1.98
N LYS A 285 13.59 -19.25 1.58
CA LYS A 285 12.77 -18.37 0.73
C LYS A 285 11.95 -17.42 1.60
N THR A 286 11.87 -16.15 1.21
CA THR A 286 10.93 -15.18 1.80
C THR A 286 10.50 -14.10 0.80
N HIS A 287 9.33 -13.52 1.06
CA HIS A 287 8.79 -12.33 0.39
C HIS A 287 8.65 -11.13 1.32
N LEU A 288 9.17 -11.22 2.55
CA LEU A 288 9.07 -10.16 3.55
C LEU A 288 9.80 -8.88 3.11
N PRO A 289 9.26 -7.70 3.49
CA PRO A 289 10.04 -6.45 3.42
C PRO A 289 11.20 -6.52 4.41
N PHE A 290 12.28 -5.77 4.13
CA PHE A 290 13.51 -5.80 4.92
C PHE A 290 13.26 -5.71 6.43
N ARG A 291 12.39 -4.78 6.87
CA ARG A 291 12.02 -4.57 8.29
C ARG A 291 11.48 -5.80 9.03
N LEU A 292 10.99 -6.82 8.31
CA LEU A 292 10.44 -8.06 8.89
C LEU A 292 11.31 -9.28 8.59
N THR A 293 12.30 -9.18 7.70
CA THR A 293 13.17 -10.30 7.39
C THR A 293 14.17 -10.54 8.52
N PRO A 294 14.33 -11.79 9.01
CA PRO A 294 15.39 -12.12 9.95
C PRO A 294 16.77 -11.72 9.43
N TRP A 295 17.46 -10.86 10.17
CA TRP A 295 18.75 -10.30 9.78
C TRP A 295 19.93 -10.90 10.55
N SER A 296 21.03 -11.16 9.85
CA SER A 296 22.35 -11.45 10.40
C SER A 296 23.42 -10.93 9.45
N ASN A 297 24.49 -10.34 9.98
CA ASN A 297 25.64 -9.91 9.18
C ASN A 297 26.46 -11.09 8.62
N GLU A 298 26.22 -12.31 9.11
CA GLU A 298 26.94 -13.51 8.68
C GLU A 298 26.17 -14.31 7.61
N ALA A 299 24.85 -14.19 7.58
CA ALA A 299 24.02 -14.82 6.55
C ALA A 299 24.04 -14.02 5.24
N LYS A 300 23.74 -14.67 4.12
CA LYS A 300 23.73 -14.02 2.78
C LYS A 300 22.32 -13.82 2.28
N TYR A 301 22.05 -12.69 1.64
CA TYR A 301 20.71 -12.32 1.14
C TYR A 301 20.79 -11.99 -0.34
N ILE A 302 20.05 -12.73 -1.17
CA ILE A 302 19.92 -12.45 -2.60
C ILE A 302 18.54 -11.83 -2.83
N TYR A 303 18.51 -10.52 -3.07
CA TYR A 303 17.30 -9.78 -3.37
C TYR A 303 17.10 -9.67 -4.88
N ILE A 304 15.97 -10.19 -5.38
CA ILE A 304 15.62 -10.13 -6.80
C ILE A 304 14.32 -9.35 -6.98
N THR A 305 14.40 -8.28 -7.76
CA THR A 305 13.25 -7.50 -8.20
C THR A 305 12.96 -7.67 -9.69
N ARG A 306 11.81 -7.20 -10.14
CA ARG A 306 11.35 -7.29 -11.52
C ARG A 306 10.52 -6.06 -11.85
N ASN A 307 10.51 -5.63 -13.11
CA ASN A 307 9.68 -4.51 -13.55
C ASN A 307 8.24 -4.62 -12.97
N PRO A 308 7.71 -3.57 -12.33
CA PRO A 308 6.46 -3.64 -11.58
C PRO A 308 5.25 -3.98 -12.46
N LYS A 309 5.28 -3.65 -13.76
CA LYS A 309 4.19 -3.99 -14.70
C LYS A 309 4.15 -5.48 -14.98
N ASP A 310 5.29 -6.09 -15.30
CA ASP A 310 5.37 -7.55 -15.48
C ASP A 310 5.10 -8.31 -14.17
N CYS A 311 5.56 -7.76 -13.04
CA CYS A 311 5.26 -8.29 -11.71
C CYS A 311 3.74 -8.30 -11.47
N CYS A 312 3.04 -7.18 -11.72
CA CYS A 312 1.60 -7.04 -11.56
C CYS A 312 0.83 -8.07 -12.40
N VAL A 313 1.14 -8.22 -13.69
CA VAL A 313 0.51 -9.24 -14.55
C VAL A 313 0.78 -10.64 -14.00
N SER A 314 2.02 -10.94 -13.62
CA SER A 314 2.35 -12.26 -13.09
C SER A 314 1.65 -12.54 -11.75
N TYR A 315 1.35 -11.51 -10.96
CA TYR A 315 0.68 -11.65 -9.67
C TYR A 315 -0.83 -11.83 -9.86
N TYR A 316 -1.44 -11.11 -10.79
CA TYR A 316 -2.84 -11.34 -11.20
C TYR A 316 -3.09 -12.81 -11.55
N HIS A 317 -2.31 -13.38 -12.47
CA HIS A 317 -2.47 -14.79 -12.86
C HIS A 317 -2.20 -15.76 -11.71
N HIS A 318 -1.28 -15.43 -10.80
CA HIS A 318 -1.01 -16.27 -9.63
C HIS A 318 -2.21 -16.29 -8.67
N MET A 319 -2.82 -15.14 -8.43
CA MET A 319 -3.99 -15.01 -7.56
C MET A 319 -5.23 -15.62 -8.20
N LYS A 320 -5.39 -15.50 -9.52
CA LYS A 320 -6.51 -16.07 -10.28
C LYS A 320 -6.43 -17.59 -10.44
N ASN A 321 -5.25 -18.14 -10.72
CA ASN A 321 -5.09 -19.56 -11.08
C ASN A 321 -4.93 -20.48 -9.86
N LEU A 322 -4.71 -19.91 -8.67
CA LEU A 322 -4.65 -20.65 -7.42
C LEU A 322 -5.89 -20.30 -6.58
N PRO A 323 -6.93 -21.16 -6.57
CA PRO A 323 -8.20 -20.91 -5.88
C PRO A 323 -8.04 -20.57 -4.40
N VAL A 324 -6.96 -21.07 -3.80
CA VAL A 324 -6.49 -20.81 -2.44
C VAL A 324 -6.47 -19.31 -2.07
N HIS A 325 -6.20 -18.43 -3.04
CA HIS A 325 -6.15 -16.99 -2.78
C HIS A 325 -7.52 -16.30 -2.81
N GLY A 326 -8.56 -17.00 -3.28
CA GLY A 326 -9.94 -16.51 -3.30
C GLY A 326 -10.21 -15.36 -4.28
N PHE A 327 -9.25 -14.96 -5.12
CA PHE A 327 -9.42 -13.86 -6.05
C PHE A 327 -10.15 -14.31 -7.32
N LYS A 328 -11.31 -13.70 -7.60
CA LYS A 328 -12.14 -14.00 -8.77
C LYS A 328 -12.33 -12.81 -9.71
N GLY A 329 -11.60 -11.72 -9.46
CA GLY A 329 -11.74 -10.46 -10.18
C GLY A 329 -11.05 -10.40 -11.54
N THR A 330 -11.24 -9.27 -12.22
CA THR A 330 -10.60 -8.91 -13.49
C THR A 330 -9.16 -8.41 -13.29
N PHE A 331 -8.42 -8.22 -14.39
CA PHE A 331 -7.09 -7.60 -14.29
C PHE A 331 -7.19 -6.15 -13.81
N ASP A 332 -8.23 -5.42 -14.21
CA ASP A 332 -8.43 -4.02 -13.80
C ASP A 332 -8.66 -3.91 -12.30
N GLU A 333 -9.50 -4.77 -11.73
CA GLU A 333 -9.72 -4.86 -10.28
C GLU A 333 -8.44 -5.26 -9.54
N PHE A 334 -7.67 -6.22 -10.09
CA PHE A 334 -6.40 -6.61 -9.51
C PHE A 334 -5.37 -5.48 -9.53
N PHE A 335 -5.33 -4.72 -10.63
CA PHE A 335 -4.43 -3.59 -10.78
C PHE A 335 -4.67 -2.55 -9.68
N GLU A 336 -5.93 -2.28 -9.31
CA GLU A 336 -6.25 -1.37 -8.20
C GLU A 336 -5.70 -1.86 -6.85
N HIS A 337 -5.78 -3.16 -6.55
CA HIS A 337 -5.15 -3.73 -5.36
C HIS A 337 -3.62 -3.59 -5.39
N PHE A 338 -3.02 -3.89 -6.53
CA PHE A 338 -1.57 -3.85 -6.68
C PHE A 338 -1.03 -2.41 -6.57
N ILE A 339 -1.65 -1.45 -7.27
CA ILE A 339 -1.21 -0.05 -7.30
C ILE A 339 -1.50 0.68 -5.98
N SER A 340 -2.49 0.24 -5.19
CA SER A 340 -2.73 0.79 -3.84
C SER A 340 -1.87 0.15 -2.75
N GLY A 341 -1.21 -0.99 -3.04
CA GLY A 341 -0.57 -1.83 -2.04
C GLY A 341 -1.56 -2.56 -1.13
N ASP A 342 -2.85 -2.59 -1.50
CA ASP A 342 -3.90 -3.29 -0.76
C ASP A 342 -3.98 -4.77 -1.12
N ILE A 343 -2.84 -5.45 -1.04
CA ILE A 343 -2.64 -6.86 -1.37
C ILE A 343 -1.69 -7.52 -0.37
N GLY A 344 -1.58 -8.85 -0.40
CA GLY A 344 -0.58 -9.58 0.37
C GLY A 344 0.83 -9.04 0.11
N TYR A 345 1.64 -8.95 1.18
CA TYR A 345 2.99 -8.33 1.20
C TYR A 345 3.02 -6.81 1.02
N GLY A 346 1.88 -6.14 0.90
CA GLY A 346 1.78 -4.69 0.88
C GLY A 346 2.19 -4.06 -0.44
N ASP A 347 2.73 -2.85 -0.36
CA ASP A 347 3.16 -2.08 -1.53
C ASP A 347 4.47 -2.63 -2.12
N TYR A 348 4.49 -2.85 -3.43
CA TYR A 348 5.67 -3.31 -4.15
C TYR A 348 6.87 -2.37 -3.95
N PHE A 349 6.66 -1.06 -3.96
CA PHE A 349 7.74 -0.08 -3.88
C PHE A 349 8.29 0.03 -2.45
N ASP A 350 7.47 -0.14 -1.41
CA ASP A 350 7.95 -0.21 -0.02
C ASP A 350 8.90 -1.41 0.15
N ASN A 351 8.56 -2.55 -0.45
CA ASN A 351 9.43 -3.74 -0.43
C ASN A 351 10.74 -3.50 -1.18
N LEU A 352 10.68 -2.94 -2.39
CA LEU A 352 11.85 -2.64 -3.21
C LEU A 352 12.78 -1.64 -2.55
N LEU A 353 12.27 -0.49 -2.14
CA LEU A 353 13.08 0.58 -1.55
C LEU A 353 13.73 0.12 -0.24
N GLY A 354 12.97 -0.56 0.63
CA GLY A 354 13.50 -1.07 1.89
C GLY A 354 14.67 -2.04 1.71
N TRP A 355 14.64 -2.89 0.68
CA TRP A 355 15.79 -3.76 0.36
C TRP A 355 16.91 -3.04 -0.40
N TYR A 356 16.57 -2.04 -1.22
CA TYR A 356 17.54 -1.30 -2.01
C TYR A 356 18.48 -0.43 -1.15
N GLU A 357 18.01 0.04 0.01
CA GLU A 357 18.85 0.73 0.99
C GLU A 357 20.06 -0.12 1.43
N HIS A 358 19.89 -1.44 1.47
CA HIS A 358 20.89 -2.42 1.89
C HIS A 358 21.70 -3.03 0.74
N ARG A 359 21.52 -2.56 -0.50
CA ARG A 359 22.18 -3.15 -1.69
C ARG A 359 23.71 -3.16 -1.66
N ASN A 360 24.29 -2.27 -0.84
CA ASN A 360 25.73 -2.11 -0.69
C ASN A 360 26.29 -2.85 0.53
N ASP A 361 25.43 -3.48 1.34
CA ASP A 361 25.87 -4.34 2.43
C ASP A 361 26.62 -5.55 1.86
N PRO A 362 27.75 -5.96 2.46
CA PRO A 362 28.62 -6.99 1.89
C PRO A 362 27.95 -8.36 1.77
N ASN A 363 26.87 -8.58 2.51
CA ASN A 363 26.08 -9.80 2.54
C ASN A 363 24.72 -9.66 1.82
N VAL A 364 24.53 -8.64 0.97
CA VAL A 364 23.34 -8.47 0.13
C VAL A 364 23.73 -8.43 -1.35
N LEU A 365 23.06 -9.25 -2.16
CA LEU A 365 23.16 -9.25 -3.61
C LEU A 365 21.86 -8.76 -4.22
N PHE A 366 21.88 -7.55 -4.78
CA PHE A 366 20.76 -7.00 -5.55
C PHE A 366 20.83 -7.41 -7.04
N MET A 367 19.71 -7.91 -7.57
CA MET A 367 19.59 -8.32 -8.97
C MET A 367 18.21 -7.98 -9.53
N THR A 368 18.12 -7.86 -10.86
CA THR A 368 16.84 -7.77 -11.57
C THR A 368 16.55 -9.04 -12.36
N TYR A 369 15.28 -9.40 -12.48
CA TYR A 369 14.81 -10.49 -13.32
C TYR A 369 15.19 -10.27 -14.79
N GLU A 370 15.18 -9.01 -15.24
CA GLU A 370 15.54 -8.61 -16.59
C GLU A 370 17.01 -8.92 -16.90
N ASP A 371 17.94 -8.56 -16.02
CA ASP A 371 19.37 -8.87 -16.18
C ASP A 371 19.60 -10.39 -16.19
N MET A 372 18.91 -11.11 -15.30
CA MET A 372 18.95 -12.57 -15.27
C MET A 372 18.46 -13.17 -16.59
N LYS A 373 17.43 -12.60 -17.19
CA LYS A 373 16.85 -13.05 -18.46
C LYS A 373 17.71 -12.72 -19.65
N GLU A 374 18.38 -11.57 -19.65
CA GLU A 374 19.28 -11.13 -20.71
C GLU A 374 20.54 -12.00 -20.75
N ASN A 375 21.16 -12.25 -19.59
CA ASN A 375 22.36 -13.09 -19.50
C ASN A 375 22.28 -14.08 -18.32
N PRO A 376 21.63 -15.24 -18.52
CA PRO A 376 21.48 -16.25 -17.46
C PRO A 376 22.81 -16.78 -16.91
N GLU A 377 23.82 -16.96 -17.76
CA GLU A 377 25.14 -17.45 -17.35
C GLU A 377 25.83 -16.47 -16.40
N ALA A 378 25.85 -15.18 -16.76
CA ALA A 378 26.43 -14.14 -15.92
C ALA A 378 25.68 -14.02 -14.58
N ALA A 379 24.35 -14.12 -14.60
CA ALA A 379 23.55 -14.12 -13.37
C ALA A 379 23.85 -15.31 -12.45
N ILE A 380 23.95 -16.52 -13.01
CA ILE A 380 24.32 -17.74 -12.27
C ILE A 380 25.71 -17.58 -11.65
N LEU A 381 26.69 -17.12 -12.42
CA LEU A 381 28.04 -16.90 -11.91
C LEU A 381 28.08 -15.81 -10.84
N LYS A 382 27.29 -14.73 -10.98
CA LYS A 382 27.16 -13.68 -9.96
C LYS A 382 26.61 -14.23 -8.64
N MET A 383 25.53 -15.02 -8.69
CA MET A 383 24.99 -15.69 -7.50
C MET A 383 26.01 -16.65 -6.88
N ALA A 384 26.68 -17.46 -7.69
CA ALA A 384 27.69 -18.40 -7.22
C ALA A 384 28.86 -17.69 -6.52
N SER A 385 29.36 -16.60 -7.11
CA SER A 385 30.48 -15.79 -6.57
C SER A 385 30.11 -15.16 -5.24
N PHE A 386 28.91 -14.61 -5.17
CA PHE A 386 28.39 -14.01 -3.95
C PHE A 386 28.21 -15.04 -2.83
N ILE A 387 27.73 -16.25 -3.14
CA ILE A 387 27.55 -17.31 -2.13
C ILE A 387 28.91 -17.86 -1.67
N ASP A 388 29.80 -18.25 -2.58
CA ASP A 388 31.16 -18.69 -2.27
C ASP A 388 31.96 -18.82 -3.57
N GLU A 389 32.93 -17.93 -3.75
CA GLU A 389 33.77 -17.85 -4.95
C GLU A 389 34.53 -19.15 -5.22
N GLU A 390 35.15 -19.76 -4.21
CA GLU A 390 35.97 -20.96 -4.37
C GLU A 390 35.10 -22.22 -4.48
N LYS A 391 34.01 -22.28 -3.72
CA LYS A 391 33.16 -23.49 -3.64
C LYS A 391 32.17 -23.61 -4.78
N TYR A 392 31.61 -22.50 -5.26
CA TYR A 392 30.54 -22.52 -6.28
C TYR A 392 30.93 -21.83 -7.58
N ALA A 393 31.58 -20.66 -7.55
CA ALA A 393 31.82 -19.92 -8.79
C ALA A 393 32.99 -20.49 -9.61
N LYS A 394 34.14 -20.70 -8.98
CA LYS A 394 35.35 -21.22 -9.61
C LYS A 394 35.12 -22.57 -10.31
N PRO A 395 34.46 -23.58 -9.70
CA PRO A 395 34.17 -24.83 -10.39
C PRO A 395 33.29 -24.69 -11.64
N LEU A 396 32.41 -23.68 -11.69
CA LEU A 396 31.59 -23.40 -12.88
C LEU A 396 32.37 -22.65 -13.97
N ARG A 397 33.35 -21.83 -13.59
CA ARG A 397 34.24 -21.14 -14.55
C ARG A 397 35.26 -22.10 -15.17
N GLU A 398 35.78 -23.03 -14.38
CA GLU A 398 36.77 -24.03 -14.83
C GLU A 398 36.13 -25.17 -15.63
N ASP A 399 34.83 -25.42 -15.44
CA ASP A 399 34.09 -26.48 -16.13
C ASP A 399 32.83 -25.91 -16.81
N PRO A 400 32.94 -25.50 -18.09
CA PRO A 400 31.81 -24.97 -18.85
C PRO A 400 30.64 -25.95 -18.95
N GLU A 401 30.87 -27.26 -18.91
CA GLU A 401 29.77 -28.24 -18.96
C GLU A 401 28.91 -28.16 -17.70
N LYS A 402 29.52 -27.98 -16.53
CA LYS A 402 28.77 -27.77 -15.28
C LYS A 402 27.92 -26.51 -15.35
N LEU A 403 28.47 -25.39 -15.82
CA LEU A 403 27.70 -24.16 -15.99
C LEU A 403 26.52 -24.38 -16.95
N GLN A 404 26.76 -25.03 -18.09
CA GLN A 404 25.70 -25.33 -19.06
C GLN A 404 24.62 -26.26 -18.49
N ARG A 405 24.97 -27.20 -17.59
CA ARG A 405 23.96 -28.00 -16.87
C ARG A 405 23.10 -27.12 -15.97
N VAL A 406 23.69 -26.21 -15.20
CA VAL A 406 22.94 -25.28 -14.34
C VAL A 406 22.01 -24.40 -15.20
N VAL A 407 22.50 -23.84 -16.30
CA VAL A 407 21.71 -23.06 -17.26
C VAL A 407 20.55 -23.88 -17.83
N LYS A 408 20.82 -25.11 -18.28
CA LYS A 408 19.82 -26.01 -18.89
C LYS A 408 18.71 -26.37 -17.90
N TYR A 409 19.07 -26.83 -16.70
CA TYR A 409 18.10 -27.33 -15.71
C TYR A 409 17.35 -26.19 -14.99
N SER A 410 17.94 -25.00 -14.91
CA SER A 410 17.23 -23.79 -14.43
C SER A 410 16.48 -23.04 -15.53
N SER A 411 16.54 -23.49 -16.79
CA SER A 411 15.88 -22.80 -17.90
C SER A 411 14.36 -22.79 -17.74
N PHE A 412 13.70 -21.74 -18.25
CA PHE A 412 12.23 -21.65 -18.28
C PHE A 412 11.58 -22.91 -18.90
N LYS A 413 12.15 -23.42 -20.00
CA LYS A 413 11.62 -24.60 -20.69
C LYS A 413 11.63 -25.83 -19.78
N HIS A 414 12.73 -26.05 -19.06
CA HIS A 414 12.84 -27.18 -18.13
C HIS A 414 11.92 -27.01 -16.92
N MET A 415 12.00 -25.85 -16.26
CA MET A 415 11.18 -25.53 -15.10
C MET A 415 9.68 -25.57 -15.41
N LYS A 416 9.26 -25.15 -16.60
CA LYS A 416 7.83 -25.16 -16.97
C LYS A 416 7.23 -26.56 -16.92
N VAL A 417 7.97 -27.55 -17.37
CA VAL A 417 7.51 -28.95 -17.32
C VAL A 417 7.52 -29.43 -15.88
N MET A 418 8.65 -29.27 -15.20
CA MET A 418 8.89 -29.89 -13.90
C MET A 418 8.10 -29.22 -12.77
N VAL A 419 8.12 -27.89 -12.64
CA VAL A 419 7.45 -27.18 -11.53
C VAL A 419 5.94 -27.32 -11.63
N ASN A 420 5.38 -27.19 -12.83
CA ASN A 420 3.93 -27.31 -13.02
C ASN A 420 3.45 -28.73 -12.73
N LYS A 421 4.23 -29.75 -13.14
CA LYS A 421 3.95 -31.14 -12.77
C LYS A 421 4.01 -31.34 -11.26
N ASN A 422 5.07 -30.88 -10.60
CA ASN A 422 5.24 -31.06 -9.15
C ASN A 422 4.14 -30.38 -8.34
N LEU A 423 3.73 -29.16 -8.73
CA LEU A 423 2.60 -28.49 -8.09
C LEU A 423 1.30 -29.25 -8.34
N ASN A 424 1.06 -29.71 -9.56
CA ASN A 424 -0.12 -30.53 -9.84
C ASN A 424 -0.13 -31.81 -9.00
N ASP A 425 1.01 -32.50 -8.86
CA ASP A 425 1.12 -33.70 -8.03
C ASP A 425 0.86 -33.37 -6.55
N LEU A 426 1.48 -32.33 -6.01
CA LEU A 426 1.29 -31.85 -4.62
C LEU A 426 -0.18 -31.59 -4.29
N PHE A 427 -0.88 -30.87 -5.16
CA PHE A 427 -2.27 -30.50 -4.93
C PHE A 427 -3.29 -31.60 -5.23
N ASN A 428 -2.84 -32.73 -5.78
CA ASN A 428 -3.66 -33.93 -5.98
C ASN A 428 -3.35 -35.04 -4.97
N MET A 429 -2.43 -34.82 -4.03
CA MET A 429 -2.08 -35.81 -3.00
C MET A 429 -3.30 -36.20 -2.14
N SER A 430 -3.34 -37.47 -1.74
CA SER A 430 -4.17 -37.94 -0.64
C SER A 430 -3.65 -37.39 0.69
N LYS A 431 -4.51 -37.40 1.72
CA LYS A 431 -4.09 -37.01 3.07
C LYS A 431 -2.96 -37.91 3.59
N GLU A 432 -3.04 -39.22 3.33
CA GLU A 432 -2.00 -40.17 3.69
C GLU A 432 -0.67 -39.90 2.96
N GLU A 433 -0.72 -39.55 1.67
CA GLU A 433 0.46 -39.19 0.88
C GLU A 433 1.10 -37.90 1.38
N LEU A 434 0.28 -36.87 1.67
CA LEU A 434 0.75 -35.61 2.24
C LEU A 434 1.47 -35.83 3.57
N LEU A 435 0.90 -36.64 4.47
CA LEU A 435 1.49 -36.94 5.78
C LEU A 435 2.85 -37.66 5.67
N LYS A 436 2.97 -38.58 4.71
CA LYS A 436 4.20 -39.35 4.43
C LYS A 436 5.25 -38.59 3.61
N SER A 437 4.92 -37.42 3.08
CA SER A 437 5.84 -36.63 2.26
C SER A 437 6.98 -35.99 3.08
N ASP A 438 8.02 -35.52 2.39
CA ASP A 438 9.14 -34.79 2.98
C ASP A 438 8.85 -33.29 3.19
N LEU A 439 7.58 -32.86 3.05
CA LEU A 439 7.20 -31.46 3.29
C LEU A 439 7.39 -31.09 4.77
N PRO A 440 7.75 -29.83 5.07
CA PRO A 440 7.76 -29.35 6.45
C PRO A 440 6.40 -29.48 7.13
N ASP A 441 6.40 -29.80 8.43
CA ASP A 441 5.19 -30.07 9.23
C ASP A 441 4.14 -28.95 9.09
N GLU A 442 4.57 -27.69 9.16
CA GLU A 442 3.66 -26.53 9.06
C GLU A 442 3.08 -26.37 7.65
N MET A 443 3.82 -26.73 6.59
CA MET A 443 3.25 -26.75 5.24
C MET A 443 2.22 -27.86 5.10
N LYS A 444 2.44 -29.05 5.68
CA LYS A 444 1.46 -30.13 5.68
C LYS A 444 0.16 -29.69 6.35
N LYS A 445 0.25 -29.03 7.51
CA LYS A 445 -0.92 -28.47 8.21
C LYS A 445 -1.61 -27.35 7.42
N ALA A 446 -0.87 -26.52 6.70
CA ALA A 446 -1.43 -25.48 5.85
C ALA A 446 -2.12 -26.05 4.60
N PHE A 447 -1.57 -27.12 4.01
CA PHE A 447 -2.12 -27.74 2.81
C PHE A 447 -3.30 -28.67 3.08
N ASP A 448 -3.37 -29.37 4.21
CA ASP A 448 -4.47 -30.29 4.53
C ASP A 448 -5.88 -29.66 4.36
N PRO A 449 -6.22 -28.53 5.01
CA PRO A 449 -7.54 -27.90 4.84
C PRO A 449 -7.74 -27.35 3.42
N LEU A 450 -6.66 -26.93 2.76
CA LEU A 450 -6.71 -26.40 1.41
C LEU A 450 -7.03 -27.48 0.37
N LEU A 451 -6.42 -28.67 0.49
CA LEU A 451 -6.71 -29.80 -0.39
C LEU A 451 -8.17 -30.24 -0.24
N GLU A 452 -8.70 -30.22 0.99
CA GLU A 452 -10.13 -30.49 1.24
C GLU A 452 -11.03 -29.43 0.60
N GLU A 453 -10.71 -28.14 0.74
CA GLU A 453 -11.48 -27.05 0.14
C GLU A 453 -11.50 -27.11 -1.40
N VAL A 454 -10.35 -27.36 -2.03
CA VAL A 454 -10.23 -27.54 -3.49
C VAL A 454 -11.08 -28.73 -3.96
N LYS A 455 -11.06 -29.85 -3.23
CA LYS A 455 -11.89 -31.03 -3.53
C LYS A 455 -13.38 -30.72 -3.40
N LEU A 456 -13.79 -30.02 -2.34
CA LEU A 456 -15.19 -29.68 -2.06
C LEU A 456 -15.78 -28.69 -3.08
N LYS A 457 -15.01 -27.69 -3.51
CA LYS A 457 -15.49 -26.68 -4.47
C LYS A 457 -15.59 -27.20 -5.90
N GLY A 458 -15.00 -28.36 -6.22
CA GLY A 458 -14.97 -28.90 -7.57
C GLY A 458 -14.20 -28.04 -8.58
N GLU A 459 -13.54 -26.98 -8.11
CA GLU A 459 -12.69 -26.09 -8.90
C GLU A 459 -11.37 -26.82 -9.17
N LYS A 460 -11.16 -27.32 -10.39
CA LYS A 460 -9.87 -27.88 -10.80
C LYS A 460 -8.86 -26.73 -10.90
N PRO A 461 -7.83 -26.66 -10.06
CA PRO A 461 -6.89 -25.56 -10.15
C PRO A 461 -6.04 -25.71 -11.41
N GLU A 462 -5.76 -24.60 -12.09
CA GLU A 462 -4.92 -24.61 -13.29
C GLU A 462 -3.43 -24.55 -12.95
N PHE A 463 -2.92 -25.55 -12.21
CA PHE A 463 -1.50 -25.63 -11.85
C PHE A 463 -0.56 -25.80 -13.05
N ASN A 464 -1.10 -26.20 -14.19
CA ASN A 464 -0.39 -26.29 -15.47
C ASN A 464 0.17 -24.95 -15.97
N ASN A 465 -0.19 -23.83 -15.33
CA ASN A 465 0.20 -22.48 -15.73
C ASN A 465 0.97 -21.69 -14.64
N PHE A 466 1.52 -22.32 -13.59
CA PHE A 466 2.30 -21.61 -12.57
C PHE A 466 3.58 -20.98 -13.17
N VAL A 467 4.38 -21.78 -13.85
CA VAL A 467 5.44 -21.31 -14.76
C VAL A 467 4.79 -20.97 -16.10
N ARG A 468 4.34 -19.72 -16.21
CA ARG A 468 3.43 -19.26 -17.27
C ARG A 468 4.13 -18.98 -18.62
N LYS A 469 4.85 -17.85 -18.69
CA LYS A 469 5.53 -17.35 -19.91
C LYS A 469 7.04 -17.10 -19.75
N GLY A 470 7.50 -16.62 -18.59
CA GLY A 470 8.94 -16.44 -18.34
C GLY A 470 9.65 -15.44 -19.27
N ILE A 471 8.93 -14.40 -19.69
CA ILE A 471 9.39 -13.35 -20.59
C ILE A 471 9.34 -11.97 -19.90
N VAL A 472 10.08 -11.02 -20.46
CA VAL A 472 10.02 -9.59 -20.12
C VAL A 472 9.11 -8.90 -21.14
N GLY A 473 8.27 -7.97 -20.69
CA GLY A 473 7.40 -7.15 -21.53
C GLY A 473 6.00 -7.72 -21.79
N ASP A 474 5.58 -8.79 -21.11
CA ASP A 474 4.23 -9.35 -21.30
C ASP A 474 3.13 -8.41 -20.80
N TRP A 475 3.49 -7.47 -19.92
CA TRP A 475 2.59 -6.42 -19.44
C TRP A 475 1.89 -5.62 -20.56
N ARG A 476 2.52 -5.48 -21.74
CA ARG A 476 1.95 -4.80 -22.91
C ARG A 476 0.66 -5.44 -23.42
N ASN A 477 0.43 -6.72 -23.09
CA ASN A 477 -0.77 -7.46 -23.47
C ASN A 477 -1.92 -7.33 -22.46
N TYR A 478 -1.73 -6.60 -21.36
CA TYR A 478 -2.69 -6.50 -20.25
C TYR A 478 -2.98 -5.07 -19.84
N PHE A 479 -1.94 -4.24 -19.72
CA PHE A 479 -2.10 -2.86 -19.28
C PHE A 479 -2.80 -2.03 -20.33
N SER A 480 -3.84 -1.30 -19.92
CA SER A 480 -4.33 -0.14 -20.69
C SER A 480 -3.29 0.98 -20.66
N GLU A 481 -3.41 1.94 -21.58
CA GLU A 481 -2.54 3.12 -21.59
C GLU A 481 -2.64 3.90 -20.27
N GLU A 482 -3.84 4.04 -19.72
CA GLU A 482 -4.09 4.70 -18.44
C GLU A 482 -3.43 3.97 -17.25
N GLN A 483 -3.59 2.65 -17.16
CA GLN A 483 -2.94 1.84 -16.13
C GLN A 483 -1.41 1.94 -16.23
N SER A 484 -0.89 1.92 -17.46
CA SER A 484 0.54 2.08 -17.70
C SER A 484 1.03 3.44 -17.19
N LYS A 485 0.33 4.53 -17.52
CA LYS A 485 0.66 5.89 -17.05
C LYS A 485 0.58 5.99 -15.53
N ARG A 486 -0.44 5.42 -14.89
CA ARG A 486 -0.58 5.41 -13.41
C ARG A 486 0.57 4.66 -12.73
N MET A 487 0.99 3.52 -13.29
CA MET A 487 2.16 2.79 -12.79
C MET A 487 3.46 3.57 -13.00
N ASP A 488 3.65 4.19 -14.17
CA ASP A 488 4.84 4.98 -14.50
C ASP A 488 4.92 6.24 -13.62
N GLN A 489 3.79 6.90 -13.34
CA GLN A 489 3.69 8.01 -12.42
C GLN A 489 4.08 7.58 -11.01
N LYS A 490 3.46 6.51 -10.48
CA LYS A 490 3.78 6.00 -9.14
C LYS A 490 5.25 5.57 -9.05
N PHE A 491 5.78 4.89 -10.07
CA PHE A 491 7.21 4.54 -10.12
C PHE A 491 8.09 5.79 -10.02
N SER A 492 7.79 6.82 -10.82
CA SER A 492 8.56 8.07 -10.82
C SER A 492 8.49 8.78 -9.48
N GLU A 493 7.30 8.90 -8.88
CA GLU A 493 7.10 9.52 -7.56
C GLU A 493 7.87 8.77 -6.46
N ARG A 494 7.83 7.43 -6.49
CA ARG A 494 8.44 6.59 -5.45
C ARG A 494 9.95 6.45 -5.60
N MET A 495 10.48 6.49 -6.82
CA MET A 495 11.91 6.38 -7.08
C MET A 495 12.62 7.74 -7.11
N ASN A 496 11.88 8.85 -7.11
CA ASN A 496 12.45 10.21 -7.11
C ASN A 496 13.49 10.38 -5.99
N GLY A 497 14.67 10.88 -6.36
CA GLY A 497 15.80 11.05 -5.45
C GLY A 497 16.63 9.79 -5.21
N THR A 498 16.37 8.68 -5.90
CA THR A 498 17.12 7.43 -5.77
C THR A 498 17.87 7.08 -7.07
N GLU A 499 18.88 6.22 -6.96
CA GLU A 499 19.57 5.64 -8.14
C GLU A 499 18.64 4.78 -9.02
N LEU A 500 17.46 4.41 -8.51
CA LEU A 500 16.46 3.61 -9.21
C LEU A 500 15.58 4.40 -10.19
N GLU A 501 15.67 5.73 -10.24
CA GLU A 501 14.88 6.56 -11.19
C GLU A 501 15.04 6.14 -12.66
N LYS A 502 16.19 5.54 -12.98
CA LYS A 502 16.52 5.06 -14.32
C LYS A 502 16.31 3.56 -14.48
N LEU A 503 16.04 2.83 -13.38
CA LEU A 503 15.78 1.41 -13.41
C LEU A 503 14.55 1.16 -14.30
N TRP A 504 14.74 0.35 -15.34
CA TRP A 504 13.70 0.04 -16.33
C TRP A 504 13.16 1.19 -17.21
N ARG A 505 13.85 2.33 -17.34
CA ARG A 505 13.43 3.40 -18.28
C ARG A 505 13.27 2.93 -19.73
N ILE A 506 13.99 1.91 -20.17
CA ILE A 506 13.79 1.33 -21.53
C ILE A 506 12.46 0.55 -21.66
N TYR A 507 11.77 0.29 -20.55
CA TYR A 507 10.49 -0.41 -20.48
C TYR A 507 9.32 0.50 -20.08
N THR A 508 9.55 1.80 -19.90
CA THR A 508 8.46 2.77 -19.71
C THR A 508 7.72 3.02 -21.03
N TYR A 509 6.45 3.41 -20.97
CA TYR A 509 5.71 3.77 -22.18
C TYR A 509 6.25 5.11 -22.70
N ASP A 510 7.06 5.07 -23.77
CA ASP A 510 7.49 6.26 -24.49
C ASP A 510 6.54 6.51 -25.68
N PRO A 511 5.71 7.56 -25.66
CA PRO A 511 4.87 7.91 -26.81
C PRO A 511 5.68 8.39 -28.03
N VAL A 512 6.99 8.65 -27.92
CA VAL A 512 7.82 9.21 -28.99
C VAL A 512 8.49 8.13 -29.87
N SER A 513 8.50 6.86 -29.47
CA SER A 513 9.17 5.80 -30.24
C SER A 513 8.30 5.18 -31.36
N LEU A 514 7.14 5.76 -31.68
CA LEU A 514 6.29 5.35 -32.82
C LEU A 514 6.46 6.23 -34.07
N SER A 515 7.45 7.15 -34.07
CA SER A 515 7.69 8.05 -35.20
C SER A 515 9.17 8.16 -35.61
N LEU A 516 9.85 7.03 -35.80
CA LEU A 516 11.06 6.94 -36.63
C LEU A 516 11.07 5.65 -37.45
#